data_AF-A0A933YV27-F1
#
_entry.id   AF-A0A933YV27-F1
#
_cell.length_a   1.000
_cell.length_b   1.000
_cell.length_c   1.000
_cell.angle_alpha   90.00
_cell.angle_beta   90.00
_cell.angle_gamma   90.00
#
_symmetry.space_group_name_H-M   'P 1'
#
loop_
_entity.id
_entity.type
_entity.pdbx_description
1 polymer ?
#
loop_
_entity_poly.entity_id
_entity_poly.type
_entity_poly.pdbx_seq_one_letter_code
_entity_poly.pdbx_strand_id
1 'polypeptide(L)'
;MLQLSPDLNSADARINLDRLVNSGIAAKQFRTDIKSLQSRFNAYVTACPAPFIAPGLIVTPEIRRQSEIYLPIAEISSVFHRLYRSALSCPPILSSTPFYMSLSWADAFVTLPPRFQQSANPARLLEELLSDRELLLEFLFASFLPQRFYGGFGRYPGQMEFIRQWLTTLHQSHSHPVLSCLDAACGTGEDSYGLAALLMDTGFAPDQIRIEGWTLEPLEVWAAVHLGFPHDRRREAAYRKETALLFEREYQSSIHFRCADLTESPLNYSVIPPPLQGEGWGGDGVDCRLSASFKYGPPPPPNLPLEGGGTKYSRLGRNLPSGQANYVDQFDLILCNGLLGGPIINEPAKLEQVVSNLAGLLAPGGLLLAADSFHGGWKSNLRDTGLKALFVRMGLKDIDVGEGIGGLKSIGPE
;
A
#
# COMPACT_ATOMS: atom_id res chain seq x y z
N MET A 1 -4.18 12.79 -0.18
CA MET A 1 -4.04 11.46 -0.79
C MET A 1 -2.96 11.57 -1.84
N LEU A 2 -1.91 10.76 -1.76
CA LEU A 2 -0.79 10.79 -2.72
C LEU A 2 -1.30 10.21 -4.05
N GLN A 3 -1.16 10.97 -5.13
CA GLN A 3 -1.41 10.51 -6.50
C GLN A 3 -0.25 10.97 -7.37
N LEU A 4 0.30 10.05 -8.15
CA LEU A 4 1.50 10.26 -8.96
C LEU A 4 1.34 9.53 -10.30
N SER A 5 1.94 10.08 -11.35
CA SER A 5 2.07 9.43 -12.66
C SER A 5 3.49 8.90 -12.82
N PRO A 6 3.69 7.75 -13.52
CA PRO A 6 5.01 7.17 -13.70
C PRO A 6 6.04 8.14 -14.26
N ASP A 7 7.24 8.12 -13.68
CA ASP A 7 8.34 8.98 -14.09
C ASP A 7 9.69 8.34 -13.69
N LEU A 8 10.61 8.23 -14.65
CA LEU A 8 11.93 7.66 -14.43
C LEU A 8 12.99 8.71 -14.09
N ASN A 9 12.62 9.99 -14.00
CA ASN A 9 13.52 11.05 -13.58
C ASN A 9 13.97 10.83 -12.13
N SER A 10 15.28 10.68 -11.93
CA SER A 10 15.86 10.44 -10.61
C SER A 10 15.67 11.61 -9.64
N ALA A 11 15.58 12.84 -10.14
CA ALA A 11 15.36 14.02 -9.30
C ALA A 11 13.93 14.04 -8.75
N ASP A 12 12.94 13.76 -9.60
CA ASP A 12 11.54 13.68 -9.21
C ASP A 12 11.29 12.49 -8.29
N ALA A 13 11.92 11.34 -8.58
CA ALA A 13 11.94 10.20 -7.67
C ALA A 13 12.45 10.58 -6.27
N ARG A 14 13.54 11.35 -6.20
CA ARG A 14 14.09 11.81 -4.93
C ARG A 14 13.15 12.77 -4.20
N ILE A 15 12.60 13.76 -4.91
CA ILE A 15 11.66 14.74 -4.35
C ILE A 15 10.42 14.04 -3.78
N ASN A 16 9.85 13.11 -4.54
CA ASN A 16 8.68 12.35 -4.09
C ASN A 16 9.02 11.44 -2.90
N LEU A 17 10.22 10.86 -2.85
CA LEU A 17 10.65 10.05 -1.71
C LEU A 17 10.82 10.88 -0.44
N ASP A 18 11.42 12.07 -0.55
CA ASP A 18 11.63 12.97 0.58
C ASP A 18 10.30 13.54 1.13
N ARG A 19 9.19 13.44 0.39
CA ARG A 19 7.82 13.72 0.91
C ARG A 19 7.25 12.58 1.75
N LEU A 20 7.76 11.36 1.59
CA LEU A 20 7.28 10.16 2.28
C LEU A 20 8.18 9.77 3.45
N VAL A 21 9.47 10.10 3.36
CA VAL A 21 10.48 9.73 4.34
C VAL A 21 11.11 10.97 4.95
N ASN A 22 10.98 11.10 6.27
CA ASN A 22 11.62 12.15 7.05
C ASN A 22 13.13 11.85 7.16
N SER A 23 13.96 12.68 6.54
CA SER A 23 15.42 12.56 6.62
C SER A 23 16.02 13.00 7.97
N GLY A 24 15.21 13.64 8.83
CA GLY A 24 15.65 14.32 10.05
C GLY A 24 15.49 13.52 11.35
N ILE A 25 15.59 12.19 11.33
CA ILE A 25 15.42 11.39 12.55
C ILE A 25 16.57 11.68 13.52
N ALA A 26 16.25 12.30 14.65
CA ALA A 26 17.25 12.65 15.64
C ALA A 26 17.67 11.41 16.43
N ALA A 27 18.82 10.81 16.13
CA ALA A 27 19.36 9.62 16.82
C ALA A 27 19.36 9.74 18.35
N LYS A 28 19.53 10.97 18.87
CA LYS A 28 19.42 11.31 20.29
C LYS A 28 18.09 10.89 20.95
N GLN A 29 16.99 10.84 20.21
CA GLN A 29 15.68 10.38 20.71
C GLN A 29 15.66 8.87 21.03
N PHE A 30 16.51 8.08 20.37
CA PHE A 30 16.59 6.62 20.52
C PHE A 30 17.71 6.17 21.47
N ARG A 31 18.45 7.09 22.08
CA ARG A 31 19.63 6.76 22.90
C ARG A 31 19.30 5.85 24.09
N THR A 32 18.15 6.08 24.74
CA THR A 32 17.69 5.24 25.85
C THR A 32 17.30 3.86 25.36
N ASP A 33 16.68 3.77 24.18
CA ASP A 33 16.25 2.50 23.58
C ASP A 33 17.43 1.65 23.17
N ILE A 34 18.42 2.25 22.50
CA ILE A 34 19.66 1.60 22.11
C ILE A 34 20.35 0.99 23.35
N LYS A 35 20.47 1.77 24.44
CA LYS A 35 21.05 1.27 25.70
C LYS A 35 20.23 0.11 26.29
N SER A 36 18.91 0.23 26.29
CA SER A 36 18.00 -0.80 26.81
C SER A 36 18.14 -2.10 26.01
N LEU A 37 18.03 -2.02 24.69
CA LEU A 37 18.17 -3.14 23.76
C LEU A 37 19.56 -3.79 23.86
N GLN A 38 20.62 -2.98 23.99
CA GLN A 38 21.98 -3.49 24.18
C GLN A 38 22.11 -4.26 25.50
N SER A 39 21.51 -3.74 26.59
CA SER A 39 21.50 -4.42 27.88
C SER A 39 20.73 -5.74 27.82
N ARG A 40 19.57 -5.78 27.13
CA ARG A 40 18.80 -7.00 26.89
C ARG A 40 19.61 -8.02 26.09
N PHE A 41 20.26 -7.59 25.02
CA PHE A 41 21.12 -8.45 24.21
C PHE A 41 22.30 -9.01 25.01
N ASN A 42 22.94 -8.20 25.85
CA ASN A 42 24.01 -8.66 26.74
C ASN A 42 23.53 -9.74 27.71
N ALA A 43 22.32 -9.58 28.27
CA ALA A 43 21.71 -10.59 29.14
C ALA A 43 21.44 -11.88 28.35
N TYR A 44 20.89 -11.79 27.13
CA TYR A 44 20.67 -12.94 26.25
C TYR A 44 21.96 -13.71 25.96
N VAL A 45 23.02 -13.05 25.49
CA VAL A 45 24.28 -13.75 25.16
C VAL A 45 24.96 -14.35 26.39
N THR A 46 24.71 -13.82 27.59
CA THR A 46 25.28 -14.32 28.84
C THR A 46 24.51 -15.53 29.39
N ALA A 47 23.18 -15.52 29.26
CA ALA A 47 22.30 -16.47 29.95
C ALA A 47 21.68 -17.53 29.02
N CYS A 48 21.60 -17.28 27.71
CA CYS A 48 21.04 -18.21 26.75
C CYS A 48 22.08 -19.26 26.33
N PRO A 49 21.77 -20.56 26.40
CA PRO A 49 22.64 -21.58 25.83
C PRO A 49 22.65 -21.48 24.29
N ALA A 50 23.67 -22.07 23.67
CA ALA A 50 23.72 -22.23 22.22
C ALA A 50 22.56 -23.13 21.72
N PRO A 51 22.06 -22.94 20.49
CA PRO A 51 22.57 -22.02 19.46
C PRO A 51 22.09 -20.57 19.64
N PHE A 52 22.98 -19.62 19.33
CA PHE A 52 22.63 -18.20 19.28
C PHE A 52 21.90 -17.83 17.98
N ILE A 53 21.09 -16.78 18.03
CA ILE A 53 20.47 -16.16 16.84
C ILE A 53 21.58 -15.80 15.83
N ALA A 54 21.47 -16.34 14.62
CA ALA A 54 22.41 -16.15 13.53
C ALA A 54 21.71 -16.39 12.17
N PRO A 55 22.26 -15.88 11.05
CA PRO A 55 21.73 -16.14 9.71
C PRO A 55 21.59 -17.65 9.45
N GLY A 56 20.44 -18.06 8.90
CA GLY A 56 20.15 -19.46 8.58
C GLY A 56 19.75 -20.34 9.78
N LEU A 57 19.61 -19.77 10.98
CA LEU A 57 19.12 -20.52 12.15
C LEU A 57 17.69 -21.02 11.92
N ILE A 58 17.46 -22.30 12.19
CA ILE A 58 16.12 -22.88 12.24
C ILE A 58 15.52 -22.57 13.62
N VAL A 59 14.49 -21.71 13.65
CA VAL A 59 13.87 -21.27 14.91
C VAL A 59 12.95 -22.37 15.46
N THR A 60 13.42 -23.07 16.49
CA THR A 60 12.64 -24.07 17.24
C THR A 60 11.76 -23.41 18.32
N PRO A 61 10.74 -24.11 18.85
CA PRO A 61 9.96 -23.60 19.99
C PRO A 61 10.81 -23.25 21.21
N GLU A 62 11.88 -24.00 21.47
CA GLU A 62 12.80 -23.72 22.59
C GLU A 62 13.61 -22.44 22.34
N ILE A 63 14.16 -22.26 21.13
CA ILE A 63 14.87 -21.03 20.76
C ILE A 63 13.93 -19.82 20.85
N ARG A 64 12.70 -19.96 20.37
CA ARG A 64 11.67 -18.91 20.47
C ARG A 64 11.41 -18.53 21.91
N ARG A 65 11.22 -19.52 22.78
CA ARG A 65 11.00 -19.31 24.22
C ARG A 65 12.19 -18.61 24.88
N GLN A 66 13.41 -19.05 24.59
CA GLN A 66 14.63 -18.45 25.13
C GLN A 66 14.81 -17.01 24.63
N SER A 67 14.58 -16.78 23.33
CA SER A 67 14.55 -15.44 22.75
C SER A 67 13.57 -14.56 23.50
N GLU A 68 12.33 -15.01 23.74
CA GLU A 68 11.33 -14.17 24.42
C GLU A 68 11.62 -13.91 25.89
N ILE A 69 12.33 -14.80 26.58
CA ILE A 69 12.72 -14.58 27.98
C ILE A 69 13.75 -13.44 28.09
N TYR A 70 14.74 -13.39 27.18
CA TYR A 70 15.87 -12.48 27.30
C TYR A 70 15.85 -11.29 26.31
N LEU A 71 15.18 -11.45 25.17
CA LEU A 71 14.98 -10.49 24.07
C LEU A 71 13.50 -10.44 23.66
N PRO A 72 12.60 -9.92 24.51
CA PRO A 72 11.16 -9.92 24.22
C PRO A 72 10.83 -9.14 22.94
N ILE A 73 10.12 -9.78 22.00
CA ILE A 73 9.77 -9.14 20.71
C ILE A 73 8.88 -7.91 20.90
N ALA A 74 8.06 -7.86 21.95
CA ALA A 74 7.22 -6.71 22.24
C ALA A 74 8.05 -5.44 22.54
N GLU A 75 9.18 -5.57 23.26
CA GLU A 75 10.07 -4.45 23.55
C GLU A 75 10.77 -3.98 22.27
N ILE A 76 11.29 -4.92 21.48
CA ILE A 76 12.01 -4.63 20.24
C ILE A 76 11.07 -4.00 19.20
N SER A 77 9.93 -4.64 18.92
CA SER A 77 8.94 -4.14 17.97
C SER A 77 8.44 -2.75 18.34
N SER A 78 8.23 -2.44 19.64
CA SER A 78 7.85 -1.10 20.09
C SER A 78 8.88 -0.03 19.67
N VAL A 79 10.17 -0.32 19.81
CA VAL A 79 11.24 0.59 19.40
C VAL A 79 11.26 0.79 17.88
N PHE A 80 11.19 -0.30 17.10
CA PHE A 80 11.17 -0.21 15.64
C PHE A 80 9.88 0.40 15.09
N HIS A 81 8.73 0.21 15.75
CA HIS A 81 7.49 0.90 15.41
C HIS A 81 7.61 2.41 15.62
N ARG A 82 8.31 2.86 16.67
CA ARG A 82 8.64 4.29 16.80
C ARG A 82 9.60 4.75 15.72
N LEU A 83 10.61 3.95 15.35
CA LEU A 83 11.47 4.27 14.21
C LEU A 83 10.65 4.48 12.93
N TYR A 84 9.73 3.57 12.60
CA TYR A 84 8.85 3.74 11.44
C TYR A 84 8.01 5.01 11.50
N ARG A 85 7.39 5.30 12.64
CA ARG A 85 6.58 6.52 12.82
C ARG A 85 7.42 7.81 12.75
N SER A 86 8.68 7.76 13.14
CA SER A 86 9.60 8.89 13.01
C SER A 86 10.11 9.02 11.57
N ALA A 87 10.33 7.90 10.89
CA ALA A 87 10.90 7.85 9.56
C ALA A 87 9.90 8.17 8.46
N LEU A 88 8.62 7.83 8.64
CA LEU A 88 7.60 8.02 7.61
C LEU A 88 6.75 9.25 7.89
N SER A 89 6.45 10.01 6.84
CA SER A 89 5.56 11.18 6.91
C SER A 89 4.07 10.77 6.97
N CYS A 90 3.76 9.53 6.60
CA CYS A 90 2.44 8.92 6.70
C CYS A 90 2.37 7.89 7.85
N PRO A 91 1.20 7.64 8.45
CA PRO A 91 1.03 6.56 9.42
C PRO A 91 1.40 5.20 8.81
N PRO A 92 2.35 4.45 9.40
CA PRO A 92 2.78 3.17 8.84
C PRO A 92 1.74 2.07 9.06
N ILE A 93 1.59 1.20 8.05
CA ILE A 93 0.79 -0.03 8.14
C ILE A 93 1.65 -1.11 8.82
N LEU A 94 1.67 -1.09 10.15
CA LEU A 94 2.57 -1.95 10.93
C LEU A 94 2.36 -3.45 10.66
N SER A 95 1.17 -3.85 10.21
CA SER A 95 0.86 -5.24 9.85
C SER A 95 1.67 -5.80 8.69
N SER A 96 2.24 -4.93 7.85
CA SER A 96 3.11 -5.30 6.73
C SER A 96 4.55 -5.58 7.18
N THR A 97 4.94 -5.11 8.36
CA THR A 97 6.34 -5.16 8.83
C THR A 97 6.76 -6.57 9.26
N PRO A 98 8.07 -6.90 9.25
CA PRO A 98 8.57 -8.19 9.72
C PRO A 98 8.23 -8.50 11.19
N PHE A 99 7.90 -7.48 11.99
CA PHE A 99 7.64 -7.62 13.42
C PHE A 99 6.23 -8.08 13.74
N TYR A 100 5.25 -7.84 12.86
CA TYR A 100 3.83 -8.03 13.19
C TYR A 100 3.45 -9.49 13.47
N MET A 101 3.99 -10.42 12.67
CA MET A 101 3.72 -11.86 12.79
C MET A 101 4.82 -12.63 13.53
N SER A 102 5.87 -11.92 13.96
CA SER A 102 7.00 -12.55 14.62
C SER A 102 6.67 -12.89 16.07
N LEU A 103 6.73 -14.18 16.39
CA LEU A 103 6.50 -14.66 17.76
C LEU A 103 7.72 -14.46 18.67
N SER A 104 8.88 -14.17 18.08
CA SER A 104 10.08 -13.79 18.82
C SER A 104 11.04 -12.93 17.99
N TRP A 105 12.05 -12.36 18.65
CA TRP A 105 13.16 -11.72 17.93
C TRP A 105 13.90 -12.68 17.00
N ALA A 106 14.07 -13.95 17.40
CA ALA A 106 14.65 -14.96 16.51
C ALA A 106 13.83 -15.12 15.21
N ASP A 107 12.50 -15.20 15.31
CA ASP A 107 11.60 -15.26 14.14
C ASP A 107 11.72 -14.01 13.26
N ALA A 108 11.74 -12.82 13.87
CA ALA A 108 11.90 -11.57 13.13
C ALA A 108 13.25 -11.52 12.41
N PHE A 109 14.35 -11.80 13.11
CA PHE A 109 15.70 -11.70 12.59
C PHE A 109 15.94 -12.60 11.37
N VAL A 110 15.53 -13.87 11.44
CA VAL A 110 15.76 -14.82 10.33
C VAL A 110 14.94 -14.49 9.08
N THR A 111 13.86 -13.71 9.22
CA THR A 111 13.02 -13.27 8.10
C THR A 111 13.45 -11.93 7.51
N LEU A 112 14.34 -11.18 8.18
CA LEU A 112 14.94 -9.98 7.60
C LEU A 112 15.79 -10.33 6.37
N PRO A 113 15.88 -9.46 5.36
CA PRO A 113 16.86 -9.64 4.29
C PRO A 113 18.29 -9.79 4.83
N PRO A 114 19.17 -10.57 4.17
CA PRO A 114 20.55 -10.80 4.62
C PRO A 114 21.34 -9.52 4.92
N ARG A 115 21.02 -8.42 4.22
CA ARG A 115 21.61 -7.09 4.43
C ARG A 115 21.47 -6.58 5.88
N PHE A 116 20.40 -6.95 6.57
CA PHE A 116 20.10 -6.54 7.95
C PHE A 116 20.41 -7.64 8.97
N GLN A 117 20.96 -8.77 8.54
CA GLN A 117 21.34 -9.89 9.41
C GLN A 117 22.81 -9.87 9.85
N GLN A 118 23.48 -8.71 9.75
CA GLN A 118 24.90 -8.57 10.12
C GLN A 118 25.15 -8.76 11.61
N SER A 119 24.16 -8.41 12.45
CA SER A 119 24.21 -8.59 13.89
C SER A 119 22.84 -9.01 14.42
N ALA A 120 22.80 -10.08 15.21
CA ALA A 120 21.61 -10.47 15.96
C ALA A 120 21.24 -9.49 17.09
N ASN A 121 22.07 -8.46 17.32
CA ASN A 121 21.81 -7.45 18.33
C ASN A 121 20.89 -6.34 17.78
N PRO A 122 19.63 -6.24 18.25
CA PRO A 122 18.69 -5.25 17.75
C PRO A 122 19.14 -3.80 18.00
N ALA A 123 19.98 -3.56 19.03
CA ALA A 123 20.53 -2.23 19.28
C ALA A 123 21.51 -1.79 18.19
N ARG A 124 22.34 -2.72 17.68
CA ARG A 124 23.30 -2.42 16.60
C ARG A 124 22.59 -2.13 15.30
N LEU A 125 21.58 -2.93 14.94
CA LEU A 125 20.75 -2.65 13.78
C LEU A 125 20.11 -1.26 13.89
N LEU A 126 19.54 -0.91 15.05
CA LEU A 126 18.96 0.42 15.25
C LEU A 126 19.99 1.56 15.15
N GLU A 127 21.18 1.40 15.72
CA GLU A 127 22.27 2.37 15.61
C GLU A 127 22.70 2.60 14.14
N GLU A 128 22.85 1.52 13.37
CA GLU A 128 23.21 1.58 11.96
C GLU A 128 22.13 2.30 11.14
N LEU A 129 20.86 1.94 11.33
CA LEU A 129 19.74 2.60 10.65
C LEU A 129 19.63 4.09 11.00
N LEU A 130 19.98 4.50 12.21
CA LEU A 130 19.96 5.91 12.62
C LEU A 130 21.17 6.71 12.13
N SER A 131 22.25 6.04 11.71
CA SER A 131 23.49 6.68 11.26
C SER A 131 23.69 6.65 9.74
N ASP A 132 23.01 5.73 9.04
CA ASP A 132 23.05 5.59 7.59
C ASP A 132 21.65 5.73 7.00
N ARG A 133 21.42 6.87 6.31
CA ARG A 133 20.15 7.17 5.67
C ARG A 133 19.81 6.19 4.54
N GLU A 134 20.79 5.74 3.77
CA GLU A 134 20.53 4.84 2.65
C GLU A 134 20.18 3.44 3.18
N LEU A 135 20.87 2.98 4.23
CA LEU A 135 20.50 1.74 4.93
C LEU A 135 19.10 1.82 5.55
N LEU A 136 18.73 2.97 6.13
CA LEU A 136 17.37 3.19 6.62
C LEU A 136 16.34 3.08 5.51
N LEU A 137 16.59 3.70 4.35
CA LEU A 137 15.70 3.59 3.20
C LEU A 137 15.57 2.14 2.74
N GLU A 138 16.67 1.41 2.59
CA GLU A 138 16.64 -0.03 2.27
C GLU A 138 15.79 -0.80 3.29
N PHE A 139 15.92 -0.49 4.58
CA PHE A 139 15.18 -1.17 5.65
C PHE A 139 13.68 -0.86 5.63
N LEU A 140 13.30 0.39 5.36
CA LEU A 140 11.89 0.78 5.20
C LEU A 140 11.27 0.03 4.03
N PHE A 141 11.91 0.07 2.86
CA PHE A 141 11.39 -0.63 1.69
C PHE A 141 11.36 -2.15 1.89
N ALA A 142 12.38 -2.75 2.50
CA ALA A 142 12.34 -4.17 2.85
C ALA A 142 11.21 -4.54 3.82
N SER A 143 10.83 -3.61 4.70
CA SER A 143 9.80 -3.83 5.71
C SER A 143 8.38 -3.69 5.18
N PHE A 144 8.14 -2.71 4.31
CA PHE A 144 6.81 -2.43 3.75
C PHE A 144 6.58 -3.08 2.39
N LEU A 145 7.65 -3.39 1.65
CA LEU A 145 7.64 -4.18 0.43
C LEU A 145 8.47 -5.45 0.68
N PRO A 146 7.98 -6.42 1.46
CA PRO A 146 8.71 -7.65 1.71
C PRO A 146 8.55 -8.66 0.57
N GLN A 147 9.59 -9.45 0.32
CA GLN A 147 9.63 -10.48 -0.76
C GLN A 147 8.44 -11.44 -0.76
N ARG A 148 7.92 -11.78 0.42
CA ARG A 148 6.78 -12.69 0.59
C ARG A 148 5.46 -12.19 0.01
N PHE A 149 5.31 -10.88 -0.16
CA PHE A 149 4.12 -10.26 -0.74
C PHE A 149 4.36 -9.81 -2.19
N TYR A 150 5.50 -10.16 -2.80
CA TYR A 150 5.86 -9.61 -4.11
C TYR A 150 4.92 -10.00 -5.22
N GLY A 151 4.34 -8.93 -5.78
CA GLY A 151 4.12 -8.67 -7.21
C GLY A 151 5.06 -9.43 -8.11
N GLY A 152 4.54 -10.05 -9.15
CA GLY A 152 5.33 -10.55 -10.25
C GLY A 152 4.50 -10.45 -11.51
N PHE A 153 5.12 -10.03 -12.62
CA PHE A 153 4.44 -10.02 -13.91
C PHE A 153 3.88 -11.41 -14.24
N GLY A 154 2.64 -11.44 -14.71
CA GLY A 154 2.01 -12.68 -15.16
C GLY A 154 1.72 -13.69 -14.06
N ARG A 155 1.40 -13.24 -12.84
CA ARG A 155 1.06 -14.13 -11.71
C ARG A 155 -0.15 -15.03 -11.99
N TYR A 156 -1.14 -14.52 -12.72
CA TYR A 156 -2.40 -15.21 -13.01
C TYR A 156 -2.55 -15.40 -14.53
N PRO A 157 -1.77 -16.29 -15.17
CA PRO A 157 -1.79 -16.46 -16.62
C PRO A 157 -3.17 -16.82 -17.18
N GLY A 158 -3.98 -17.59 -16.46
CA GLY A 158 -5.35 -17.93 -16.89
C GLY A 158 -6.28 -16.72 -16.91
N GLN A 159 -6.20 -15.88 -15.87
CA GLN A 159 -6.93 -14.61 -15.80
C GLN A 159 -6.46 -13.65 -16.90
N MET A 160 -5.15 -13.56 -17.15
CA MET A 160 -4.59 -12.69 -18.19
C MET A 160 -5.02 -13.12 -19.59
N GLU A 161 -5.08 -14.42 -19.88
CA GLU A 161 -5.58 -14.94 -21.14
C GLU A 161 -7.08 -14.63 -21.32
N PHE A 162 -7.88 -14.78 -20.26
CA PHE A 162 -9.27 -14.36 -20.28
C PHE A 162 -9.41 -12.86 -20.62
N ILE A 163 -8.65 -11.98 -19.95
CA ILE A 163 -8.67 -10.54 -20.23
C ILE A 163 -8.25 -10.26 -21.67
N ARG A 164 -7.24 -10.96 -22.20
CA ARG A 164 -6.79 -10.82 -23.60
C ARG A 164 -7.92 -11.05 -24.59
N GLN A 165 -8.69 -12.11 -24.40
CA GLN A 165 -9.82 -12.47 -25.26
C GLN A 165 -10.95 -11.46 -25.16
N TRP A 166 -11.26 -11.02 -23.93
CA TRP A 166 -12.25 -9.98 -23.68
C TRP A 166 -11.88 -8.65 -24.36
N LEU A 167 -10.64 -8.18 -24.18
CA LEU A 167 -10.11 -6.96 -24.81
C LEU A 167 -10.11 -7.05 -26.33
N THR A 168 -9.74 -8.19 -26.90
CA THR A 168 -9.76 -8.41 -28.36
C THR A 168 -11.17 -8.25 -28.93
N THR A 169 -12.17 -8.81 -28.23
CA THR A 169 -13.58 -8.70 -28.63
C THR A 169 -14.06 -7.26 -28.52
N LEU A 170 -13.70 -6.56 -27.43
CA LEU A 170 -14.08 -5.18 -27.19
C LEU A 170 -13.46 -4.21 -28.22
N HIS A 171 -12.20 -4.42 -28.57
CA HIS A 171 -11.51 -3.60 -29.57
C HIS A 171 -12.18 -3.73 -30.94
N GLN A 172 -12.54 -4.95 -31.35
CA GLN A 172 -13.22 -5.21 -32.63
C GLN A 172 -14.59 -4.55 -32.73
N SER A 173 -15.31 -4.38 -31.62
CA SER A 173 -16.64 -3.77 -31.64
C SER A 173 -16.63 -2.24 -31.76
N HIS A 174 -15.46 -1.58 -31.69
CA HIS A 174 -15.28 -0.12 -31.80
C HIS A 174 -16.22 0.69 -30.88
N SER A 175 -16.68 0.10 -29.78
CA SER A 175 -17.81 0.64 -29.00
C SER A 175 -17.40 1.60 -27.89
N HIS A 176 -16.11 1.70 -27.56
CA HIS A 176 -15.61 2.47 -26.42
C HIS A 176 -14.52 3.46 -26.85
N PRO A 177 -14.70 4.78 -26.63
CA PRO A 177 -13.71 5.79 -27.02
C PRO A 177 -12.46 5.77 -26.12
N VAL A 178 -12.62 5.44 -24.83
CA VAL A 178 -11.53 5.27 -23.86
C VAL A 178 -11.90 4.13 -22.93
N LEU A 179 -10.98 3.19 -22.72
CA LEU A 179 -11.13 2.09 -21.77
C LEU A 179 -10.54 2.47 -20.41
N SER A 180 -11.36 2.46 -19.37
CA SER A 180 -10.97 2.80 -18.01
C SER A 180 -10.77 1.53 -17.17
N CYS A 181 -9.56 1.33 -16.68
CA CYS A 181 -9.17 0.16 -15.90
C CYS A 181 -8.70 0.56 -14.50
N LEU A 182 -8.99 -0.28 -13.51
CA LEU A 182 -8.50 -0.17 -12.15
C LEU A 182 -7.83 -1.46 -11.70
N ASP A 183 -6.60 -1.35 -11.23
CA ASP A 183 -5.94 -2.34 -10.39
C ASP A 183 -6.09 -1.90 -8.93
N ALA A 184 -7.11 -2.41 -8.26
CA ALA A 184 -7.55 -2.00 -6.92
C ALA A 184 -6.60 -2.46 -5.80
N ALA A 185 -5.59 -3.26 -6.15
CA ALA A 185 -4.65 -3.89 -5.23
C ALA A 185 -3.23 -3.89 -5.81
N CYS A 186 -2.84 -2.79 -6.44
CA CYS A 186 -1.72 -2.79 -7.38
C CYS A 186 -0.37 -3.06 -6.74
N GLY A 187 -0.24 -2.82 -5.44
CA GLY A 187 1.04 -2.87 -4.73
C GLY A 187 2.09 -2.04 -5.46
N THR A 188 3.15 -2.69 -5.92
CA THR A 188 4.25 -2.05 -6.66
C THR A 188 3.99 -1.91 -8.17
N GLY A 189 2.76 -2.14 -8.63
CA GLY A 189 2.28 -1.82 -9.97
C GLY A 189 2.45 -2.91 -11.03
N GLU A 190 2.97 -4.10 -10.69
CA GLU A 190 3.27 -5.14 -11.69
C GLU A 190 2.05 -5.51 -12.54
N ASP A 191 0.88 -5.70 -11.91
CA ASP A 191 -0.35 -6.06 -12.61
C ASP A 191 -0.88 -4.86 -13.41
N SER A 192 -0.70 -3.63 -12.91
CA SER A 192 -1.05 -2.39 -13.64
C SER A 192 -0.24 -2.22 -14.93
N TYR A 193 1.09 -2.42 -14.88
CA TYR A 193 1.93 -2.38 -16.08
C TYR A 193 1.72 -3.63 -16.96
N GLY A 194 1.46 -4.79 -16.37
CA GLY A 194 1.09 -5.99 -17.11
C GLY A 194 -0.20 -5.80 -17.91
N LEU A 195 -1.19 -5.12 -17.33
CA LEU A 195 -2.42 -4.74 -18.02
C LEU A 195 -2.15 -3.74 -19.15
N ALA A 196 -1.28 -2.75 -18.94
CA ALA A 196 -0.87 -1.82 -20.00
C ALA A 196 -0.21 -2.56 -21.18
N ALA A 197 0.66 -3.53 -20.90
CA ALA A 197 1.28 -4.36 -21.93
C ALA A 197 0.24 -5.20 -22.68
N LEU A 198 -0.75 -5.75 -21.97
CA LEU A 198 -1.84 -6.50 -22.59
C LEU A 198 -2.72 -5.62 -23.49
N LEU A 199 -3.00 -4.39 -23.08
CA LEU A 199 -3.74 -3.40 -23.87
C LEU A 199 -2.97 -3.00 -25.12
N MET A 200 -1.67 -2.77 -25.00
CA MET A 200 -0.78 -2.54 -26.14
C MET A 200 -0.79 -3.71 -27.12
N ASP A 201 -0.66 -4.95 -26.63
CA ASP A 201 -0.67 -6.16 -27.46
C ASP A 201 -2.01 -6.36 -28.19
N THR A 202 -3.11 -5.88 -27.61
CA THR A 202 -4.47 -5.99 -28.19
C THR A 202 -4.85 -4.82 -29.08
N GLY A 203 -3.93 -3.88 -29.31
CA GLY A 203 -4.06 -2.81 -30.30
C GLY A 203 -4.63 -1.49 -29.77
N PHE A 204 -4.84 -1.34 -28.46
CA PHE A 204 -5.26 -0.07 -27.88
C PHE A 204 -4.10 0.92 -27.84
N ALA A 205 -4.30 2.13 -28.36
CA ALA A 205 -3.32 3.21 -28.25
C ALA A 205 -3.32 3.85 -26.85
N PRO A 206 -2.23 4.55 -26.44
CA PRO A 206 -2.15 5.18 -25.12
C PRO A 206 -3.31 6.14 -24.81
N ASP A 207 -3.77 6.93 -25.78
CA ASP A 207 -4.88 7.89 -25.63
C ASP A 207 -6.26 7.24 -25.56
N GLN A 208 -6.35 5.93 -25.84
CA GLN A 208 -7.58 5.14 -25.77
C GLN A 208 -7.71 4.37 -24.45
N ILE A 209 -6.77 4.54 -23.52
CA ILE A 209 -6.78 3.82 -22.24
C ILE A 209 -6.54 4.77 -21.07
N ARG A 210 -7.03 4.36 -19.90
CA ARG A 210 -6.67 4.93 -18.61
C ARG A 210 -6.57 3.79 -17.62
N ILE A 211 -5.44 3.71 -16.92
CA ILE A 211 -5.22 2.69 -15.88
C ILE A 211 -4.94 3.40 -14.56
N GLU A 212 -5.70 3.05 -13.54
CA GLU A 212 -5.41 3.44 -12.16
C GLU A 212 -4.90 2.25 -11.36
N GLY A 213 -3.83 2.44 -10.60
CA GLY A 213 -3.35 1.49 -9.61
C GLY A 213 -3.54 2.04 -8.21
N TRP A 214 -4.29 1.32 -7.37
CA TRP A 214 -4.56 1.70 -5.99
C TRP A 214 -3.87 0.75 -5.01
N THR A 215 -3.26 1.33 -3.99
CA THR A 215 -2.74 0.59 -2.84
C THR A 215 -2.92 1.40 -1.56
N LEU A 216 -2.85 0.77 -0.39
CA LEU A 216 -2.85 1.46 0.90
C LEU A 216 -1.47 2.05 1.25
N GLU A 217 -0.38 1.50 0.71
CA GLU A 217 0.99 1.80 1.17
C GLU A 217 1.67 2.87 0.28
N PRO A 218 2.00 4.05 0.82
CA PRO A 218 2.63 5.11 0.02
C PRO A 218 4.00 4.74 -0.57
N LEU A 219 4.78 3.89 0.11
CA LEU A 219 6.07 3.43 -0.45
C LEU A 219 5.87 2.53 -1.68
N GLU A 220 4.77 1.79 -1.75
CA GLU A 220 4.41 0.99 -2.93
C GLU A 220 4.03 1.89 -4.11
N VAL A 221 3.26 2.97 -3.87
CA VAL A 221 2.97 3.99 -4.90
C VAL A 221 4.26 4.59 -5.44
N TRP A 222 5.20 4.97 -4.56
CA TRP A 222 6.48 5.49 -4.99
C TRP A 222 7.27 4.49 -5.85
N ALA A 223 7.31 3.22 -5.43
CA ALA A 223 7.99 2.15 -6.16
C ALA A 223 7.36 1.90 -7.54
N ALA A 224 6.03 1.90 -7.62
CA ALA A 224 5.28 1.72 -8.86
C ALA A 224 5.50 2.89 -9.84
N VAL A 225 5.58 4.11 -9.34
CA VAL A 225 5.77 5.32 -10.16
C VAL A 225 7.19 5.41 -10.71
N HIS A 226 8.19 5.16 -9.87
CA HIS A 226 9.59 5.40 -10.21
C HIS A 226 10.36 4.14 -10.61
N LEU A 227 9.66 2.99 -10.63
CA LEU A 227 10.24 1.67 -10.88
C LEU A 227 11.48 1.46 -10.03
N GLY A 228 11.36 1.75 -8.74
CA GLY A 228 12.47 1.90 -7.80
C GLY A 228 12.35 0.94 -6.62
N PHE A 229 13.43 0.20 -6.34
CA PHE A 229 13.50 -0.76 -5.24
C PHE A 229 14.88 -0.62 -4.56
N PRO A 230 15.06 0.36 -3.66
CA PRO A 230 16.34 0.64 -3.01
C PRO A 230 16.97 -0.60 -2.36
N HIS A 231 16.14 -1.47 -1.78
CA HIS A 231 16.52 -2.71 -1.10
C HIS A 231 16.75 -3.90 -2.04
N ASP A 232 16.35 -3.83 -3.32
CA ASP A 232 16.46 -4.93 -4.28
C ASP A 232 16.77 -4.41 -5.69
N ARG A 233 18.05 -4.05 -5.92
CA ARG A 233 18.54 -3.55 -7.21
C ARG A 233 18.37 -4.52 -8.36
N ARG A 234 18.35 -5.82 -8.08
CA ARG A 234 18.12 -6.85 -9.10
C ARG A 234 16.68 -6.79 -9.58
N ARG A 235 15.72 -6.71 -8.64
CA ARG A 235 14.30 -6.52 -8.97
C ARG A 235 14.08 -5.22 -9.72
N GLU A 236 14.70 -4.13 -9.28
CA GLU A 236 14.65 -2.81 -9.96
C GLU A 236 15.06 -2.91 -11.43
N ALA A 237 16.21 -3.52 -11.71
CA ALA A 237 16.70 -3.68 -13.07
C ALA A 237 15.79 -4.57 -13.93
N ALA A 238 15.29 -5.68 -13.37
CA ALA A 238 14.35 -6.55 -14.06
C ALA A 238 13.04 -5.82 -14.38
N TYR A 239 12.47 -5.10 -13.41
CA TYR A 239 11.22 -4.36 -13.57
C TYR A 239 11.32 -3.29 -14.66
N ARG A 240 12.39 -2.49 -14.65
CA ARG A 240 12.64 -1.47 -15.68
C ARG A 240 12.81 -2.08 -17.06
N LYS A 241 13.43 -3.27 -17.14
CA LYS A 241 13.55 -4.01 -18.40
C LYS A 241 12.18 -4.46 -18.92
N GLU A 242 11.35 -5.07 -18.07
CA GLU A 242 10.01 -5.55 -18.45
C GLU A 242 9.08 -4.42 -18.91
N THR A 243 9.24 -3.22 -18.36
CA THR A 243 8.38 -2.06 -18.66
C THR A 243 8.94 -1.11 -19.72
N ALA A 244 10.19 -1.30 -20.17
CA ALA A 244 10.88 -0.37 -21.07
C ALA A 244 10.05 -0.03 -22.32
N LEU A 245 9.45 -1.04 -22.97
CA LEU A 245 8.67 -0.85 -24.19
C LEU A 245 7.42 0.02 -23.97
N LEU A 246 6.81 -0.04 -22.78
CA LEU A 246 5.67 0.81 -22.44
C LEU A 246 6.09 2.28 -22.38
N PHE A 247 7.26 2.56 -21.78
CA PHE A 247 7.82 3.90 -21.70
C PHE A 247 8.23 4.45 -23.07
N GLU A 248 8.84 3.60 -23.90
CA GLU A 248 9.21 3.95 -25.29
C GLU A 248 7.99 4.29 -26.16
N ARG A 249 6.83 3.71 -25.85
CA ARG A 249 5.56 3.91 -26.57
C ARG A 249 4.57 4.82 -25.85
N GLU A 250 5.03 5.54 -24.84
CA GLU A 250 4.23 6.55 -24.11
C GLU A 250 3.00 5.99 -23.35
N TYR A 251 2.91 4.69 -23.09
CA TYR A 251 1.80 4.12 -22.32
C TYR A 251 1.78 4.58 -20.85
N GLN A 252 2.94 4.97 -20.32
CA GLN A 252 3.06 5.46 -18.96
C GLN A 252 2.26 6.73 -18.68
N SER A 253 1.96 7.55 -19.70
CA SER A 253 1.13 8.76 -19.52
C SER A 253 -0.33 8.44 -19.18
N SER A 254 -0.76 7.21 -19.45
CA SER A 254 -2.12 6.74 -19.22
C SER A 254 -2.27 5.96 -17.91
N ILE A 255 -1.19 5.80 -17.16
CA ILE A 255 -1.15 5.06 -15.89
C ILE A 255 -1.03 6.06 -14.73
N HIS A 256 -1.82 5.86 -13.68
CA HIS A 256 -1.80 6.69 -12.49
C HIS A 256 -1.82 5.81 -11.24
N PHE A 257 -0.96 6.12 -10.27
CA PHE A 257 -0.92 5.41 -9.00
C PHE A 257 -1.37 6.32 -7.87
N ARG A 258 -2.15 5.78 -6.93
CA ARG A 258 -2.56 6.53 -5.75
C ARG A 258 -2.75 5.66 -4.52
N CYS A 259 -2.65 6.30 -3.36
CA CYS A 259 -3.07 5.67 -2.11
C CYS A 259 -4.59 5.66 -2.03
N ALA A 260 -5.24 4.52 -1.80
CA ALA A 260 -6.68 4.45 -1.58
C ALA A 260 -7.04 3.28 -0.64
N ASP A 261 -8.01 3.50 0.25
CA ASP A 261 -8.54 2.47 1.15
C ASP A 261 -9.89 1.96 0.65
N LEU A 262 -9.91 0.76 0.06
CA LEU A 262 -11.12 0.16 -0.52
C LEU A 262 -12.29 0.00 0.46
N THR A 263 -12.07 0.13 1.77
CA THR A 263 -13.13 0.12 2.78
C THR A 263 -13.84 1.46 2.91
N GLU A 264 -13.24 2.56 2.43
CA GLU A 264 -13.85 3.88 2.39
C GLU A 264 -14.83 4.01 1.21
N SER A 265 -15.83 4.87 1.40
CA SER A 265 -16.84 5.12 0.36
C SER A 265 -16.20 5.71 -0.90
N PRO A 266 -16.58 5.25 -2.11
CA PRO A 266 -16.08 5.79 -3.36
C PRO A 266 -16.27 7.29 -3.54
N LEU A 267 -17.31 7.85 -2.91
CA LEU A 267 -17.61 9.28 -2.93
C LEU A 267 -16.54 10.14 -2.25
N ASN A 268 -15.67 9.54 -1.43
CA ASN A 268 -14.58 10.26 -0.77
C ASN A 268 -13.35 10.41 -1.66
N TYR A 269 -13.23 9.64 -2.76
CA TYR A 269 -12.06 9.71 -3.65
C TYR A 269 -12.06 10.92 -4.60
N SER A 270 -13.16 11.68 -4.67
CA SER A 270 -13.31 12.82 -5.56
C SER A 270 -12.64 14.11 -5.08
N VAL A 271 -12.13 14.11 -3.84
CA VAL A 271 -11.49 15.29 -3.24
C VAL A 271 -9.98 15.16 -3.39
N ILE A 272 -9.45 15.68 -4.50
CA ILE A 272 -8.01 15.96 -4.60
C ILE A 272 -7.71 17.03 -3.54
N PRO A 273 -6.90 16.74 -2.50
CA PRO A 273 -6.54 17.76 -1.55
C PRO A 273 -5.77 18.85 -2.29
N PRO A 274 -5.99 20.14 -1.96
CA PRO A 274 -5.23 21.22 -2.57
C PRO A 274 -3.73 20.95 -2.38
N PRO A 275 -2.87 21.37 -3.35
CA PRO A 275 -1.43 21.22 -3.21
C PRO A 275 -1.02 21.80 -1.85
N LEU A 276 -0.25 21.03 -1.07
CA LEU A 276 0.34 21.48 0.19
C LEU A 276 1.23 22.68 -0.12
N GLN A 277 0.67 23.88 -0.09
CA GLN A 277 1.43 25.12 -0.13
C GLN A 277 2.18 25.20 1.19
N GLY A 278 3.51 25.18 1.09
CA GLY A 278 4.40 25.31 2.24
C GLY A 278 4.21 26.66 2.89
N GLU A 279 3.40 26.71 3.95
CA GLU A 279 3.48 27.78 4.93
C GLU A 279 4.35 27.32 6.10
N GLY A 280 5.18 28.25 6.56
CA GLY A 280 6.38 27.99 7.35
C GLY A 280 6.14 27.27 8.67
N TRP A 281 7.06 26.39 9.00
CA TRP A 281 7.23 25.83 10.33
C TRP A 281 7.69 26.93 11.30
N GLY A 282 6.73 27.69 11.83
CA GLY A 282 6.88 28.48 13.06
C GLY A 282 6.47 27.60 14.24
N GLY A 283 7.37 27.45 15.21
CA GLY A 283 7.15 26.63 16.40
C GLY A 283 5.96 27.08 17.24
N ASP A 284 5.23 26.11 17.78
CA ASP A 284 5.18 25.86 19.22
C ASP A 284 4.51 24.50 19.45
N GLY A 285 5.09 23.71 20.34
CA GLY A 285 4.62 22.37 20.65
C GLY A 285 3.21 22.39 21.23
N VAL A 286 2.28 21.73 20.54
CA VAL A 286 0.98 21.36 21.11
C VAL A 286 0.89 19.85 21.15
N ASP A 287 0.76 19.36 22.38
CA ASP A 287 0.66 17.97 22.81
C ASP A 287 -0.68 17.38 22.31
N CYS A 288 -0.65 16.59 21.22
CA CYS A 288 -1.82 15.86 20.74
C CYS A 288 -2.06 14.61 21.60
N ARG A 289 -2.66 14.80 22.78
CA ARG A 289 -3.33 13.71 23.51
C ARG A 289 -4.64 13.38 22.79
N LEU A 290 -4.66 12.26 22.08
CA LEU A 290 -5.90 11.57 21.74
C LEU A 290 -6.54 11.04 23.03
N SER A 291 -7.46 11.81 23.60
CA SER A 291 -8.28 11.38 24.74
C SER A 291 -9.39 10.44 24.27
N ALA A 292 -9.27 9.15 24.58
CA ALA A 292 -10.43 8.29 24.73
C ALA A 292 -11.13 8.68 26.04
N SER A 293 -12.31 9.28 25.95
CA SER A 293 -13.11 9.62 27.14
C SER A 293 -14.42 8.84 27.16
N PHE A 294 -14.51 7.96 28.16
CA PHE A 294 -15.74 7.44 28.74
C PHE A 294 -16.69 8.58 29.12
N LYS A 295 -17.98 8.40 28.86
CA LYS A 295 -19.07 9.30 29.29
C LYS A 295 -19.31 9.13 30.79
N TYR A 296 -19.40 10.24 31.54
CA TYR A 296 -20.47 10.59 32.50
C TYR A 296 -20.13 11.93 33.20
N GLY A 297 -20.99 12.95 33.06
CA GLY A 297 -20.92 14.21 33.82
C GLY A 297 -21.67 15.38 33.15
N PRO A 298 -22.41 16.23 33.90
CA PRO A 298 -23.46 17.13 33.37
C PRO A 298 -22.92 18.47 32.82
N PRO A 299 -23.73 19.23 32.05
CA PRO A 299 -23.24 20.38 31.29
C PRO A 299 -23.10 21.66 32.14
N PRO A 300 -22.12 22.54 31.83
CA PRO A 300 -22.12 23.92 32.29
C PRO A 300 -22.83 24.88 31.29
N PRO A 301 -23.25 26.08 31.74
CA PRO A 301 -24.23 26.93 31.07
C PRO A 301 -23.64 27.89 30.02
N PRO A 302 -24.48 28.63 29.24
CA PRO A 302 -24.05 29.42 28.09
C PRO A 302 -23.75 30.89 28.42
N ASN A 303 -23.04 31.53 27.48
CA ASN A 303 -22.85 32.97 27.20
C ASN A 303 -21.51 33.60 27.64
N LEU A 304 -20.72 34.12 26.70
CA LEU A 304 -20.76 35.53 26.24
C LEU A 304 -19.72 35.78 25.11
N PRO A 305 -19.84 36.88 24.33
CA PRO A 305 -19.24 37.08 23.02
C PRO A 305 -17.91 37.85 23.09
N LEU A 306 -17.09 37.73 22.05
CA LEU A 306 -16.09 38.75 21.75
C LEU A 306 -16.10 39.10 20.26
N GLU A 307 -16.36 40.39 20.04
CA GLU A 307 -16.21 41.15 18.81
C GLU A 307 -14.73 41.35 18.43
N GLY A 308 -14.52 41.79 17.17
CA GLY A 308 -13.29 42.42 16.68
C GLY A 308 -12.52 41.51 15.73
N GLY A 309 -12.13 41.91 14.53
CA GLY A 309 -12.16 43.20 13.86
C GLY A 309 -11.68 42.94 12.43
N GLY A 310 -12.27 43.65 11.46
CA GLY A 310 -12.02 43.41 10.05
C GLY A 310 -10.64 43.84 9.57
N THR A 311 -10.20 43.19 8.50
CA THR A 311 -9.35 43.83 7.49
C THR A 311 -9.82 43.40 6.11
N LYS A 312 -10.23 44.40 5.32
CA LYS A 312 -10.63 44.31 3.92
C LYS A 312 -9.40 44.05 3.07
N TYR A 313 -9.42 42.99 2.27
CA TYR A 313 -8.65 42.94 1.02
C TYR A 313 -9.61 42.65 -0.13
N SER A 314 -9.77 43.64 -0.99
CA SER A 314 -10.42 43.53 -2.28
C SER A 314 -9.34 43.20 -3.33
N ARG A 315 -9.49 42.07 -4.02
CA ARG A 315 -8.85 41.82 -5.31
C ARG A 315 -9.81 41.09 -6.25
N LEU A 316 -10.28 41.88 -7.22
CA LEU A 316 -10.50 41.56 -8.64
C LEU A 316 -10.46 40.08 -9.04
N GLY A 317 -11.66 39.53 -9.25
CA GLY A 317 -12.10 38.91 -10.51
C GLY A 317 -11.19 37.90 -11.21
N ARG A 318 -11.51 36.61 -11.06
CA ARG A 318 -11.76 35.69 -12.18
C ARG A 318 -12.94 34.79 -11.81
N ASN A 319 -14.01 34.85 -12.59
CA ASN A 319 -15.08 33.86 -12.56
C ASN A 319 -14.48 32.53 -13.04
N LEU A 320 -14.12 31.66 -12.09
CA LEU A 320 -13.98 30.23 -12.37
C LEU A 320 -15.40 29.65 -12.35
N PRO A 321 -15.78 28.81 -13.33
CA PRO A 321 -17.08 28.16 -13.33
C PRO A 321 -17.21 27.32 -12.06
N SER A 322 -18.33 27.50 -11.37
CA SER A 322 -18.75 26.70 -10.21
C SER A 322 -18.55 25.21 -10.52
N GLY A 323 -17.64 24.59 -9.77
CA GLY A 323 -17.10 23.26 -10.01
C GLY A 323 -18.19 22.20 -10.16
N GLN A 324 -18.16 21.54 -11.31
CA GLN A 324 -18.74 20.21 -11.47
C GLN A 324 -18.13 19.32 -10.40
N ALA A 325 -18.96 18.66 -9.59
CA ALA A 325 -18.50 17.56 -8.77
C ALA A 325 -17.81 16.56 -9.71
N ASN A 326 -16.51 16.34 -9.50
CA ASN A 326 -15.74 15.34 -10.23
C ASN A 326 -16.44 14.00 -10.00
N TYR A 327 -17.23 13.54 -10.97
CA TYR A 327 -17.73 12.18 -10.97
C TYR A 327 -16.50 11.28 -10.94
N VAL A 328 -16.47 10.34 -10.02
CA VAL A 328 -15.51 9.25 -10.12
C VAL A 328 -15.91 8.51 -11.39
N ASP A 329 -15.06 8.60 -12.41
CA ASP A 329 -15.26 7.88 -13.67
C ASP A 329 -15.44 6.39 -13.34
N GLN A 330 -16.45 5.78 -13.94
CA GLN A 330 -16.66 4.35 -13.79
C GLN A 330 -15.56 3.58 -14.53
N PHE A 331 -15.29 2.36 -14.09
CA PHE A 331 -14.28 1.49 -14.69
C PHE A 331 -14.93 0.37 -15.51
N ASP A 332 -14.40 0.13 -16.70
CA ASP A 332 -14.79 -0.99 -17.56
C ASP A 332 -14.17 -2.31 -17.07
N LEU A 333 -13.00 -2.24 -16.45
CA LEU A 333 -12.30 -3.38 -15.87
C LEU A 333 -11.73 -3.03 -14.49
N ILE A 334 -12.00 -3.87 -13.50
CA ILE A 334 -11.39 -3.80 -12.17
C ILE A 334 -10.71 -5.14 -11.86
N LEU A 335 -9.43 -5.09 -11.51
CA LEU A 335 -8.66 -6.19 -10.95
C LEU A 335 -8.50 -5.96 -9.44
N CYS A 336 -8.81 -6.95 -8.62
CA CYS A 336 -8.64 -6.90 -7.16
C CYS A 336 -7.96 -8.18 -6.66
N ASN A 337 -6.73 -8.38 -7.11
CA ASN A 337 -5.97 -9.59 -6.83
C ASN A 337 -5.24 -9.50 -5.48
N GLY A 338 -5.21 -10.60 -4.73
CA GLY A 338 -4.45 -10.74 -3.48
C GLY A 338 -5.06 -10.07 -2.24
N LEU A 339 -6.14 -9.29 -2.36
CA LEU A 339 -6.81 -8.65 -1.21
C LEU A 339 -8.08 -9.37 -0.76
N LEU A 340 -8.99 -9.70 -1.67
CA LEU A 340 -10.30 -10.24 -1.32
C LEU A 340 -10.19 -11.66 -0.78
N GLY A 341 -10.55 -11.83 0.49
CA GLY A 341 -10.34 -13.08 1.20
C GLY A 341 -8.88 -13.27 1.65
N GLY A 342 -7.98 -12.30 1.45
CA GLY A 342 -6.62 -12.38 1.96
C GLY A 342 -6.53 -12.09 3.47
N PRO A 343 -5.32 -12.08 4.06
CA PRO A 343 -5.10 -11.73 5.46
C PRO A 343 -5.51 -10.30 5.80
N ILE A 344 -5.64 -9.42 4.81
CA ILE A 344 -6.02 -8.01 4.98
C ILE A 344 -7.56 -7.84 4.97
N ILE A 345 -8.25 -8.44 3.98
CA ILE A 345 -9.70 -8.29 3.79
C ILE A 345 -10.37 -9.66 3.87
N ASN A 346 -10.51 -10.18 5.08
CA ASN A 346 -11.15 -11.47 5.34
C ASN A 346 -12.39 -11.43 6.21
N GLU A 347 -12.58 -10.36 6.99
CA GLU A 347 -13.78 -10.19 7.79
C GLU A 347 -15.00 -10.07 6.87
N PRO A 348 -16.06 -10.87 7.05
CA PRO A 348 -17.19 -10.89 6.13
C PRO A 348 -17.81 -9.52 5.85
N ALA A 349 -17.93 -8.66 6.88
CA ALA A 349 -18.48 -7.32 6.74
C ALA A 349 -17.57 -6.40 5.90
N LYS A 350 -16.25 -6.47 6.09
CA LYS A 350 -15.28 -5.69 5.28
C LYS A 350 -15.26 -6.19 3.84
N LEU A 351 -15.32 -7.51 3.64
CA LEU A 351 -15.37 -8.13 2.32
C LEU A 351 -16.62 -7.69 1.55
N GLU A 352 -17.79 -7.71 2.19
CA GLU A 352 -19.04 -7.22 1.61
C GLU A 352 -18.98 -5.73 1.27
N GLN A 353 -18.46 -4.90 2.19
CA GLN A 353 -18.28 -3.47 1.95
C GLN A 353 -17.38 -3.20 0.73
N VAL A 354 -16.23 -3.89 0.64
CA VAL A 354 -15.27 -3.71 -0.45
C VAL A 354 -15.85 -4.17 -1.78
N VAL A 355 -16.48 -5.34 -1.85
CA VAL A 355 -17.10 -5.82 -3.09
C VAL A 355 -18.24 -4.88 -3.52
N SER A 356 -19.04 -4.39 -2.59
CA SER A 356 -20.07 -3.37 -2.87
C SER A 356 -19.47 -2.09 -3.46
N ASN A 357 -18.39 -1.58 -2.86
CA ASN A 357 -17.68 -0.40 -3.35
C ASN A 357 -17.13 -0.61 -4.78
N LEU A 358 -16.48 -1.74 -5.04
CA LEU A 358 -15.93 -2.06 -6.36
C LEU A 358 -17.04 -2.26 -7.41
N ALA A 359 -18.13 -2.94 -7.07
CA ALA A 359 -19.29 -3.08 -7.95
C ALA A 359 -19.94 -1.72 -8.26
N GLY A 360 -19.95 -0.80 -7.29
CA GLY A 360 -20.40 0.58 -7.47
C GLY A 360 -19.52 1.39 -8.44
N LEU A 361 -18.22 1.09 -8.48
CA LEU A 361 -17.23 1.72 -9.36
C LEU A 361 -17.26 1.19 -10.80
N LEU A 362 -17.83 0.01 -11.05
CA LEU A 362 -17.93 -0.55 -12.41
C LEU A 362 -18.90 0.25 -13.31
N ALA A 363 -18.55 0.38 -14.58
CA ALA A 363 -19.45 0.82 -15.63
C ALA A 363 -20.50 -0.27 -15.93
N PRO A 364 -21.68 0.05 -16.49
CA PRO A 364 -22.58 -0.95 -17.04
C PRO A 364 -21.86 -1.82 -18.09
N GLY A 365 -21.93 -3.14 -17.97
CA GLY A 365 -21.13 -4.06 -18.80
C GLY A 365 -19.68 -4.24 -18.35
N GLY A 366 -19.24 -3.53 -17.31
CA GLY A 366 -17.90 -3.61 -16.75
C GLY A 366 -17.64 -4.91 -15.99
N LEU A 367 -16.36 -5.24 -15.85
CA LEU A 367 -15.88 -6.51 -15.33
C LEU A 367 -15.07 -6.33 -14.04
N LEU A 368 -15.42 -7.07 -12.98
CA LEU A 368 -14.60 -7.20 -11.76
C LEU A 368 -13.98 -8.61 -11.69
N LEU A 369 -12.66 -8.65 -11.57
CA LEU A 369 -11.87 -9.89 -11.43
C LEU A 369 -11.14 -9.89 -10.09
N ALA A 370 -11.06 -11.06 -9.45
CA ALA A 370 -10.26 -11.25 -8.26
C ALA A 370 -9.65 -12.65 -8.21
N ALA A 371 -8.36 -12.73 -7.89
CA ALA A 371 -7.63 -13.96 -7.69
C ALA A 371 -6.71 -13.84 -6.46
N ASP A 372 -6.43 -14.97 -5.80
CA ASP A 372 -5.47 -15.03 -4.70
C ASP A 372 -4.62 -16.31 -4.81
N SER A 373 -3.38 -16.15 -5.26
CA SER A 373 -2.38 -17.23 -5.27
C SER A 373 -1.48 -17.20 -4.04
N PHE A 374 -1.47 -16.12 -3.25
CA PHE A 374 -0.50 -15.93 -2.17
C PHE A 374 -0.75 -16.87 -1.01
N HIS A 375 -2.01 -17.20 -0.73
CA HIS A 375 -2.36 -17.78 0.55
C HIS A 375 -2.59 -19.28 0.56
N GLY A 376 -2.46 -20.00 -0.57
CA GLY A 376 -2.34 -21.47 -0.71
C GLY A 376 -3.32 -22.37 0.08
N GLY A 377 -4.25 -21.77 0.81
CA GLY A 377 -4.81 -22.29 2.06
C GLY A 377 -5.99 -21.47 2.54
N TRP A 378 -6.13 -20.19 2.14
CA TRP A 378 -7.38 -19.46 2.35
C TRP A 378 -8.57 -20.07 1.60
N LYS A 379 -8.32 -20.73 0.46
CA LYS A 379 -9.33 -21.53 -0.28
C LYS A 379 -10.08 -22.54 0.61
N SER A 380 -9.57 -22.88 1.79
CA SER A 380 -10.27 -23.74 2.76
C SER A 380 -11.37 -23.05 3.57
N ASN A 381 -11.26 -21.74 3.87
CA ASN A 381 -12.16 -21.02 4.78
C ASN A 381 -13.23 -20.20 4.06
N LEU A 382 -12.89 -19.54 2.94
CA LEU A 382 -13.86 -19.00 2.01
C LEU A 382 -13.82 -19.91 0.78
N ARG A 383 -14.60 -21.00 0.79
CA ARG A 383 -14.81 -21.80 -0.42
C ARG A 383 -15.20 -20.85 -1.55
N ASP A 384 -14.72 -21.06 -2.78
CA ASP A 384 -15.00 -20.21 -3.95
C ASP A 384 -16.49 -19.85 -4.09
N THR A 385 -17.39 -20.73 -3.60
CA THR A 385 -18.83 -20.50 -3.49
C THR A 385 -19.22 -19.25 -2.71
N GLY A 386 -18.49 -18.85 -1.67
CA GLY A 386 -18.83 -17.71 -0.81
C GLY A 386 -18.59 -16.36 -1.48
N LEU A 387 -17.43 -16.18 -2.11
CA LEU A 387 -17.10 -14.92 -2.78
C LEU A 387 -17.87 -14.76 -4.11
N LYS A 388 -18.09 -15.86 -4.85
CA LYS A 388 -19.01 -15.87 -6.00
C LYS A 388 -20.44 -15.49 -5.61
N ALA A 389 -20.97 -16.09 -4.54
CA ALA A 389 -22.29 -15.73 -4.03
C ALA A 389 -22.36 -14.26 -3.59
N LEU A 390 -21.28 -13.72 -3.04
CA LEU A 390 -21.18 -12.31 -2.70
C LEU A 390 -21.22 -11.41 -3.95
N PHE A 391 -20.48 -11.74 -5.01
CA PHE A 391 -20.53 -11.01 -6.29
C PHE A 391 -21.96 -10.97 -6.84
N VAL A 392 -22.66 -12.11 -6.84
CA VAL A 392 -24.07 -12.21 -7.25
C VAL A 392 -24.99 -11.36 -6.38
N ARG A 393 -24.80 -11.37 -5.06
CA ARG A 393 -25.58 -10.56 -4.13
C ARG A 393 -25.37 -9.05 -4.33
N MET A 394 -24.21 -8.66 -4.85
CA MET A 394 -23.88 -7.28 -5.23
C MET A 394 -24.31 -6.92 -6.67
N GLY A 395 -25.08 -7.79 -7.34
CA GLY A 395 -25.65 -7.53 -8.66
C GLY A 395 -24.71 -7.85 -9.83
N LEU A 396 -23.64 -8.62 -9.59
CA LEU A 396 -22.73 -9.06 -10.65
C LEU A 396 -23.11 -10.47 -11.14
N LYS A 397 -23.05 -10.70 -12.45
CA LYS A 397 -23.20 -12.04 -13.03
C LYS A 397 -21.88 -12.80 -12.93
N ASP A 398 -21.89 -13.97 -12.28
CA ASP A 398 -20.73 -14.87 -12.20
C ASP A 398 -20.26 -15.28 -13.60
N ILE A 399 -18.95 -15.24 -13.82
CA ILE A 399 -18.29 -15.70 -15.04
C ILE A 399 -17.02 -16.50 -14.70
N ASP A 400 -16.70 -17.47 -15.56
CA ASP A 400 -15.46 -18.23 -15.46
C ASP A 400 -14.31 -17.48 -16.16
N VAL A 401 -13.20 -17.32 -15.45
CA VAL A 401 -12.03 -16.53 -15.87
C VAL A 401 -10.73 -17.32 -15.78
N GLY A 402 -10.83 -18.65 -15.70
CA GLY A 402 -9.69 -19.57 -15.60
C GLY A 402 -9.07 -19.58 -14.20
N GLU A 403 -8.48 -18.45 -13.78
CA GLU A 403 -7.91 -18.29 -12.44
C GLU A 403 -8.63 -17.19 -11.64
N GLY A 404 -9.14 -17.59 -10.47
CA GLY A 404 -9.88 -16.71 -9.59
C GLY A 404 -11.38 -16.71 -9.89
N ILE A 405 -12.00 -15.54 -9.71
CA ILE A 405 -13.43 -15.32 -9.89
C ILE A 405 -13.66 -14.05 -10.71
N GLY A 406 -14.77 -14.04 -11.47
CA GLY A 406 -15.19 -12.88 -12.26
C GLY A 406 -16.65 -12.53 -12.03
N GLY A 407 -16.96 -11.23 -12.10
CA GLY A 407 -18.31 -10.69 -12.02
C GLY A 407 -18.55 -9.64 -13.08
N LEU A 408 -19.55 -9.83 -13.93
CA LEU A 408 -19.96 -8.88 -14.97
C LEU A 408 -21.13 -8.02 -14.49
N LYS A 409 -21.02 -6.70 -14.57
CA LYS A 409 -22.12 -5.78 -14.23
C LYS A 409 -23.13 -5.71 -15.37
N SER A 410 -24.43 -5.78 -15.04
CA SER A 410 -25.50 -5.68 -16.05
C SER A 410 -25.51 -4.31 -16.73
N ILE A 411 -25.98 -4.26 -17.98
CA ILE A 411 -26.03 -3.04 -18.80
C ILE A 411 -27.25 -2.15 -18.45
N GLY A 412 -28.18 -2.65 -17.62
CA GLY A 412 -29.39 -1.96 -17.18
C GLY A 412 -30.43 -2.96 -16.67
N PRO A 413 -31.60 -2.50 -16.20
CA PRO A 413 -32.73 -3.40 -15.93
C PRO A 413 -33.16 -4.07 -17.26
N GLU A 414 -33.17 -5.40 -17.28
CA GLU A 414 -33.77 -6.19 -18.38
C GLU A 414 -35.29 -5.95 -18.49
#